data_AF-A0A258J2Z2-F1
#
_entry.id   AF-A0A258J2Z2-F1
#
_cell.length_a   1.000
_cell.length_b   1.000
_cell.length_c   1.000
_cell.angle_alpha   90.00
_cell.angle_beta   90.00
_cell.angle_gamma   90.00
#
_symmetry.space_group_name_H-M   'P 1'
#
loop_
_entity.id
_entity.type
_entity.pdbx_description
1 polymer ?
#
loop_
_entity_poly.entity_id
_entity_poly.type
_entity_poly.pdbx_seq_one_letter_code
_entity_poly.pdbx_strand_id
1 'polypeptide(L)'
;MPLDVNGDLTGFDTKTLITVRDSDFPLQRGDSFSKISTFLHKTDLFPHPPQISDAAQDRLGNCFLLSALNSIVQIDPSLISGMMKDLRGGSVVVRLYDDKGMPLFYKFEKTYVTLSSGFLKRSGLQSHNAYWVYMIEKAFAWVRISKAKRNGETLDYRKALDGGEATESFRILLGDKSASVLRIYSSTVNDDIDSPYYTLKESLRTTLSQYESKNPVTRSNANFYLDRIFGTNNIKDCTNFLKYIANSRIHDDFVTYFKGSSFLRRDDVLRFVNDRFPNLDKSAALALTTYVQKNFSGKRGTGLYSCQDELLFTQIQAALQKKAFVTASTHSSMGREDPNSSTTRGLAEKHEYQVFGTCIDDTTQLRFVMLRNP
;
A
#
# COMPACT_ATOMS: atom_id res chain seq x y z
N MET A 1 17.80 2.63 -25.36
CA MET A 1 16.90 3.60 -26.03
C MET A 1 17.00 4.91 -25.27
N PRO A 2 17.12 6.07 -25.94
CA PRO A 2 17.14 7.35 -25.25
C PRO A 2 15.89 7.42 -24.38
N LEU A 3 16.08 7.77 -23.11
CA LEU A 3 14.97 8.08 -22.22
C LEU A 3 14.21 9.23 -22.90
N ASP A 4 12.99 8.97 -23.36
CA ASP A 4 12.00 10.01 -23.63
C ASP A 4 11.57 10.58 -22.26
N VAL A 5 12.49 11.31 -21.63
CA VAL A 5 12.30 11.93 -20.32
C VAL A 5 11.25 13.04 -20.36
N ASN A 6 10.84 13.46 -21.55
CA ASN A 6 9.89 14.55 -21.75
C ASN A 6 8.47 14.05 -22.02
N GLY A 7 8.25 12.74 -22.15
CA GLY A 7 6.96 12.19 -22.53
C GLY A 7 6.43 12.83 -23.81
N ASP A 8 7.32 13.19 -24.73
CA ASP A 8 6.88 13.85 -25.94
C ASP A 8 6.37 12.78 -26.90
N LEU A 9 5.06 12.78 -27.13
CA LEU A 9 4.40 11.94 -28.13
C LEU A 9 4.71 12.42 -29.57
N THR A 10 5.81 13.13 -29.79
CA THR A 10 6.39 13.38 -31.10
C THR A 10 7.28 12.18 -31.47
N GLY A 11 6.88 11.45 -32.50
CA GLY A 11 7.68 10.33 -33.02
C GLY A 11 7.24 8.93 -32.60
N PHE A 12 6.08 8.74 -31.96
CA PHE A 12 5.52 7.39 -31.86
C PHE A 12 5.13 6.88 -33.25
N ASP A 13 5.53 5.64 -33.55
CA ASP A 13 5.18 5.00 -34.81
C ASP A 13 3.67 4.74 -34.84
N THR A 14 2.97 5.40 -35.75
CA THR A 14 1.52 5.19 -35.94
C THR A 14 1.16 3.72 -36.22
N LYS A 15 2.12 2.90 -36.68
CA LYS A 15 1.92 1.45 -36.88
C LYS A 15 1.81 0.67 -35.57
N THR A 16 2.33 1.19 -34.46
CA THR A 16 2.22 0.55 -33.13
C THR A 16 1.01 1.06 -32.34
N LEU A 17 0.22 1.97 -32.92
CA LEU A 17 -0.96 2.54 -32.29
C LEU A 17 -2.10 1.53 -32.24
N ILE A 18 -2.51 1.15 -31.02
CA ILE A 18 -3.63 0.25 -30.78
C ILE A 18 -4.90 1.10 -30.68
N THR A 19 -5.79 1.01 -31.66
CA THR A 19 -7.10 1.67 -31.58
C THR A 19 -8.06 0.82 -30.76
N VAL A 20 -8.65 1.43 -29.72
CA VAL A 20 -9.62 0.79 -28.84
C VAL A 20 -10.91 1.58 -28.91
N ARG A 21 -11.99 0.91 -29.30
CA ARG A 21 -13.33 1.50 -29.40
C ARG A 21 -14.11 1.28 -28.11
N ASP A 22 -15.08 2.14 -27.85
CA ASP A 22 -15.98 2.01 -26.70
C ASP A 22 -16.71 0.67 -26.68
N SER A 23 -17.04 0.11 -27.86
CA SER A 23 -17.65 -1.21 -28.02
C SER A 23 -16.75 -2.37 -27.62
N ASP A 24 -15.44 -2.15 -27.49
CA ASP A 24 -14.49 -3.21 -27.15
C ASP A 24 -14.44 -3.44 -25.62
N PHE A 25 -15.01 -2.53 -24.82
CA PHE A 25 -15.09 -2.64 -23.36
C PHE A 25 -16.35 -3.43 -22.93
N PRO A 26 -16.19 -4.53 -22.17
CA PRO A 26 -17.32 -5.15 -21.52
C PRO A 26 -17.86 -4.23 -20.42
N LEU A 27 -19.12 -3.84 -20.52
CA LEU A 27 -19.81 -2.97 -19.56
C LEU A 27 -20.87 -3.75 -18.79
N GLN A 28 -21.10 -3.36 -17.53
CA GLN A 28 -22.22 -3.90 -16.76
C GLN A 28 -23.56 -3.35 -17.30
N ARG A 29 -24.65 -4.07 -17.03
CA ARG A 29 -25.99 -3.63 -17.46
C ARG A 29 -26.30 -2.25 -16.88
N GLY A 30 -26.62 -1.31 -17.76
CA GLY A 30 -26.94 0.08 -17.41
C GLY A 30 -25.75 1.04 -17.52
N ASP A 31 -24.53 0.54 -17.70
CA ASP A 31 -23.38 1.39 -18.02
C ASP A 31 -23.37 1.76 -19.50
N SER A 32 -22.93 2.97 -19.80
CA SER A 32 -22.69 3.42 -21.17
C SER A 32 -21.61 4.49 -21.21
N PHE A 33 -20.91 4.59 -22.33
CA PHE A 33 -19.99 5.69 -22.56
C PHE A 33 -20.76 6.96 -22.95
N SER A 34 -20.39 8.08 -22.32
CA SER A 34 -20.85 9.41 -22.67
C SER A 34 -19.69 10.23 -23.23
N LYS A 35 -19.95 11.02 -24.27
CA LYS A 35 -18.94 11.86 -24.91
C LYS A 35 -18.52 13.01 -24.00
N ILE A 36 -17.22 13.22 -23.85
CA ILE A 36 -16.63 14.39 -23.19
C ILE A 36 -16.77 15.61 -24.08
N SER A 37 -16.47 15.41 -25.36
CA SER A 37 -16.50 16.46 -26.37
C SER A 37 -17.34 15.99 -27.55
N THR A 38 -18.18 16.89 -28.04
CA THR A 38 -18.92 16.70 -29.29
C THR A 38 -18.28 17.53 -30.40
N PHE A 39 -18.66 17.29 -31.65
CA PHE A 39 -18.18 18.12 -32.77
C PHE A 39 -18.46 19.62 -32.56
N LEU A 40 -19.55 19.94 -31.86
CA LEU A 40 -19.99 21.30 -31.56
C LEU A 40 -19.35 21.88 -30.28
N HIS A 41 -18.95 21.02 -29.35
CA HIS A 41 -18.35 21.42 -28.07
C HIS A 41 -16.99 20.72 -27.90
N LYS A 42 -15.93 21.45 -28.29
CA LYS A 42 -14.55 21.03 -28.06
C LYS A 42 -14.19 21.35 -26.61
N THR A 43 -13.88 20.30 -25.86
CA THR A 43 -13.46 20.43 -24.48
C THR A 43 -12.01 20.00 -24.37
N ASP A 44 -11.20 20.85 -23.76
CA ASP A 44 -9.79 20.59 -23.57
C ASP A 44 -9.59 19.42 -22.61
N LEU A 45 -8.68 18.52 -22.99
CA LEU A 45 -8.30 17.39 -22.14
C LEU A 45 -7.68 17.86 -20.83
N PHE A 46 -6.91 18.96 -20.90
CA PHE A 46 -6.23 19.61 -19.80
C PHE A 46 -6.70 21.07 -19.71
N PRO A 47 -7.73 21.38 -18.91
CA PRO A 47 -8.20 22.76 -18.73
C PRO A 47 -7.16 23.67 -18.05
N HIS A 48 -6.20 23.06 -17.36
CA HIS A 48 -5.02 23.67 -16.73
C HIS A 48 -3.94 22.57 -16.62
N PRO A 49 -2.70 22.87 -16.19
CA PRO A 49 -1.73 21.84 -15.84
C PRO A 49 -2.33 20.83 -14.84
N PRO A 50 -1.99 19.53 -14.92
CA PRO A 50 -2.49 18.53 -13.99
C PRO A 50 -2.24 18.93 -12.54
N GLN A 51 -3.27 18.86 -11.72
CA GLN A 51 -3.21 19.18 -10.29
C GLN A 51 -3.99 18.15 -9.47
N ILE A 52 -3.68 18.04 -8.18
CA ILE A 52 -4.21 16.95 -7.35
C ILE A 52 -5.74 17.03 -7.21
N SER A 53 -6.31 18.23 -7.22
CA SER A 53 -7.77 18.43 -7.17
C SER A 53 -8.50 17.93 -8.41
N ASP A 54 -7.80 17.49 -9.45
CA ASP A 54 -8.40 16.98 -10.68
C ASP A 54 -9.00 15.59 -10.48
N ALA A 55 -8.31 14.75 -9.69
CA ALA A 55 -8.77 13.43 -9.31
C ALA A 55 -9.61 13.53 -8.05
N ALA A 56 -10.74 12.83 -8.07
CA ALA A 56 -11.66 12.75 -6.95
C ALA A 56 -12.33 11.38 -6.99
N GLN A 57 -12.07 10.57 -5.97
CA GLN A 57 -12.70 9.25 -5.87
C GLN A 57 -14.17 9.36 -5.48
N ASP A 58 -15.02 8.58 -6.15
CA ASP A 58 -16.43 8.39 -5.79
C ASP A 58 -16.70 6.89 -5.52
N ARG A 59 -17.53 6.23 -6.33
CA ARG A 59 -18.04 4.86 -6.04
C ARG A 59 -17.18 3.70 -6.51
N LEU A 60 -16.08 3.95 -7.23
CA LEU A 60 -15.18 2.90 -7.72
C LEU A 60 -14.07 2.64 -6.72
N GLY A 61 -13.72 1.37 -6.53
CA GLY A 61 -12.59 0.94 -5.70
C GLY A 61 -11.23 1.13 -6.36
N ASN A 62 -11.01 2.27 -7.03
CA ASN A 62 -9.80 2.60 -7.77
C ASN A 62 -8.88 3.58 -7.02
N CYS A 63 -9.02 3.67 -5.70
CA CYS A 63 -8.16 4.45 -4.80
C CYS A 63 -6.66 4.24 -5.05
N PHE A 64 -6.26 3.03 -5.41
CA PHE A 64 -4.87 2.69 -5.73
C PHE A 64 -4.33 3.44 -6.96
N LEU A 65 -5.13 3.54 -8.02
CA LEU A 65 -4.79 4.28 -9.22
C LEU A 65 -4.78 5.78 -8.95
N LEU A 66 -5.81 6.29 -8.29
CA LEU A 66 -5.92 7.73 -8.02
C LEU A 66 -4.86 8.21 -7.03
N SER A 67 -4.50 7.41 -6.02
CA SER A 67 -3.36 7.69 -5.13
C SER A 67 -2.04 7.76 -5.90
N ALA A 68 -1.81 6.83 -6.83
CA ALA A 68 -0.63 6.85 -7.69
C ALA A 68 -0.59 8.10 -8.58
N LEU A 69 -1.73 8.49 -9.17
CA LEU A 69 -1.83 9.72 -9.97
C LEU A 69 -1.56 10.96 -9.13
N ASN A 70 -2.13 11.06 -7.93
CA ASN A 70 -1.88 12.17 -7.03
C ASN A 70 -0.40 12.26 -6.65
N SER A 71 0.26 11.12 -6.40
CA SER A 71 1.71 11.07 -6.17
C SER A 71 2.52 11.55 -7.38
N ILE A 72 2.14 11.15 -8.60
CA ILE A 72 2.81 11.63 -9.83
C ILE A 72 2.65 13.14 -9.96
N VAL A 73 1.41 13.64 -9.87
CA VAL A 73 1.08 15.07 -10.02
C VAL A 73 1.78 15.93 -8.97
N GLN A 74 1.90 15.45 -7.73
CA GLN A 74 2.58 16.18 -6.65
C GLN A 74 4.08 16.37 -6.91
N ILE A 75 4.71 15.41 -7.59
CA ILE A 75 6.16 15.41 -7.85
C ILE A 75 6.49 16.09 -9.17
N ASP A 76 5.79 15.69 -10.23
CA ASP A 76 5.98 16.20 -11.58
C ASP A 76 4.68 16.04 -12.41
N PRO A 77 3.82 17.07 -12.46
CA PRO A 77 2.59 17.02 -13.24
C PRO A 77 2.83 16.91 -14.74
N SER A 78 4.03 17.26 -15.23
CA SER A 78 4.34 17.17 -16.65
C SER A 78 4.38 15.73 -17.15
N LEU A 79 4.67 14.76 -16.26
CA LEU A 79 4.60 13.33 -16.57
C LEU A 79 3.21 12.91 -17.03
N ILE A 80 2.14 13.44 -16.39
CA ILE A 80 0.76 13.15 -16.78
C ILE A 80 0.46 13.73 -18.16
N SER A 81 0.84 14.98 -18.42
CA SER A 81 0.65 15.56 -19.75
C SER A 81 1.45 14.84 -20.83
N GLY A 82 2.66 14.39 -20.54
CA GLY A 82 3.50 13.60 -21.44
C GLY A 82 3.05 12.14 -21.63
N MET A 83 2.02 11.68 -20.92
CA MET A 83 1.37 10.40 -21.20
C MET A 83 0.30 10.53 -22.28
N MET A 84 -0.17 11.73 -22.61
CA MET A 84 -1.39 11.90 -23.42
C MET A 84 -1.26 12.94 -24.53
N LYS A 85 -1.79 12.60 -25.70
CA LYS A 85 -1.89 13.51 -26.85
C LYS A 85 -3.33 13.63 -27.28
N ASP A 86 -3.87 14.83 -27.12
CA ASP A 86 -5.18 15.19 -27.63
C ASP A 86 -5.13 15.34 -29.17
N LEU A 87 -5.94 14.57 -29.89
CA LEU A 87 -6.00 14.61 -31.35
C LEU A 87 -7.03 15.62 -31.89
N ARG A 88 -7.70 16.41 -31.02
CA ARG A 88 -8.73 17.42 -31.30
C ARG A 88 -10.01 16.94 -32.02
N GLY A 89 -9.98 15.75 -32.63
CA GLY A 89 -11.11 15.10 -33.32
C GLY A 89 -11.97 14.19 -32.43
N GLY A 90 -12.03 14.47 -31.13
CA GLY A 90 -12.75 13.61 -30.18
C GLY A 90 -12.01 12.33 -29.80
N SER A 91 -10.72 12.23 -30.11
CA SER A 91 -9.86 11.12 -29.68
C SER A 91 -8.65 11.61 -28.89
N VAL A 92 -8.07 10.72 -28.09
CA VAL A 92 -6.84 10.90 -27.35
C VAL A 92 -5.93 9.69 -27.57
N VAL A 93 -4.63 9.92 -27.63
CA VAL A 93 -3.63 8.85 -27.51
C VAL A 93 -3.10 8.85 -26.09
N VAL A 94 -3.09 7.68 -25.44
CA VAL A 94 -2.54 7.48 -24.10
C VAL A 94 -1.40 6.48 -24.18
N ARG A 95 -0.25 6.85 -23.62
CA ARG A 95 0.93 6.00 -23.46
C ARG A 95 0.90 5.35 -22.08
N LEU A 96 0.96 4.02 -22.07
CA LEU A 96 1.10 3.20 -20.88
C LEU A 96 2.27 2.22 -21.09
N TYR A 97 2.49 1.33 -20.14
CA TYR A 97 3.54 0.32 -20.19
C TYR A 97 3.00 -1.08 -19.93
N ASP A 98 3.59 -2.07 -20.60
CA ASP A 98 3.31 -3.48 -20.34
C ASP A 98 4.10 -4.02 -19.14
N ASP A 99 3.91 -5.31 -18.83
CA ASP A 99 4.60 -5.99 -17.73
C ASP A 99 6.14 -6.08 -17.92
N LYS A 100 6.66 -5.74 -19.11
CA LYS A 100 8.10 -5.70 -19.43
C LYS A 100 8.65 -4.27 -19.46
N GLY A 101 7.83 -3.28 -19.11
CA GLY A 101 8.22 -1.86 -19.17
C GLY A 101 8.33 -1.33 -20.61
N MET A 102 7.72 -2.00 -21.59
CA MET A 102 7.66 -1.52 -22.98
C MET A 102 6.48 -0.55 -23.16
N PRO A 103 6.68 0.61 -23.79
CA PRO A 103 5.61 1.57 -23.99
C PRO A 103 4.58 1.05 -25.00
N LEU A 104 3.31 1.16 -24.64
CA LEU A 104 2.14 0.87 -25.48
C LEU A 104 1.35 2.16 -25.70
N PHE A 105 0.92 2.40 -26.94
CA PHE A 105 0.16 3.58 -27.32
C PHE A 105 -1.25 3.18 -27.70
N TYR A 106 -2.23 3.69 -26.96
CA TYR A 106 -3.64 3.40 -27.18
C TYR A 106 -4.36 4.64 -27.67
N LYS A 107 -5.10 4.52 -28.76
CA LYS A 107 -6.02 5.56 -29.23
C LYS A 107 -7.43 5.25 -28.74
N PHE A 108 -8.01 6.19 -28.01
CA PHE A 108 -9.37 6.12 -27.49
C PHE A 108 -10.24 7.26 -28.02
N GLU A 109 -11.55 7.02 -28.07
CA GLU A 109 -12.53 8.10 -28.08
C GLU A 109 -12.57 8.80 -26.71
N LYS A 110 -12.74 10.13 -26.72
CA LYS A 110 -12.88 10.95 -25.51
C LYS A 110 -14.27 10.77 -24.91
N THR A 111 -14.45 9.64 -24.25
CA THR A 111 -15.70 9.29 -23.57
C THR A 111 -15.39 8.72 -22.19
N TYR A 112 -16.35 8.85 -21.27
CA TYR A 112 -16.25 8.31 -19.92
C TYR A 112 -17.49 7.46 -19.60
N VAL A 113 -17.36 6.51 -18.68
CA VAL A 113 -18.46 5.64 -18.30
C VAL A 113 -19.44 6.39 -17.40
N THR A 114 -20.72 6.31 -17.77
CA THR A 114 -21.85 6.87 -17.04
C THR A 114 -22.80 5.78 -16.61
N LEU A 115 -23.40 6.00 -15.44
CA LEU A 115 -24.45 5.17 -14.86
C LEU A 115 -25.80 5.60 -15.41
N SER A 116 -26.51 4.70 -16.09
CA SER A 116 -27.93 4.92 -16.39
C SER A 116 -28.77 4.54 -15.17
N SER A 117 -29.09 5.52 -14.33
CA SER A 117 -30.04 5.36 -13.22
C SER A 117 -31.45 5.79 -13.66
N GLY A 118 -32.14 4.91 -14.38
CA GLY A 118 -33.52 5.17 -14.82
C GLY A 118 -33.68 6.35 -15.80
N PHE A 119 -34.91 6.88 -15.88
CA PHE A 119 -35.36 7.69 -17.02
C PHE A 119 -34.73 9.10 -17.12
N LEU A 120 -34.08 9.65 -16.08
CA LEU A 120 -33.76 11.10 -16.07
C LEU A 120 -32.43 11.56 -15.46
N LYS A 121 -31.56 10.69 -14.91
CA LYS A 121 -30.23 11.14 -14.44
C LYS A 121 -29.11 10.18 -14.83
N ARG A 122 -28.24 10.66 -15.72
CA ARG A 122 -26.90 10.10 -15.94
C ARG A 122 -25.96 10.79 -14.96
N SER A 123 -25.49 10.06 -13.95
CA SER A 123 -24.33 10.49 -13.15
C SER A 123 -23.07 9.85 -13.73
N GLY A 124 -21.96 10.57 -13.67
CA GLY A 124 -20.64 9.95 -13.87
C GLY A 124 -20.46 8.80 -12.89
N LEU A 125 -19.72 7.77 -13.31
CA LEU A 125 -19.28 6.71 -12.40
C LEU A 125 -18.26 7.23 -11.37
N GLN A 126 -17.58 8.31 -11.74
CA GLN A 126 -16.68 9.14 -10.94
C GLN A 126 -17.02 10.61 -11.19
N SER A 127 -16.59 11.49 -10.29
CA SER A 127 -16.85 12.93 -10.32
C SER A 127 -15.54 13.74 -10.34
N HIS A 128 -14.65 13.42 -11.29
CA HIS A 128 -13.38 14.13 -11.45
C HIS A 128 -13.58 15.53 -12.04
N ASN A 129 -12.66 16.44 -11.69
CA ASN A 129 -12.69 17.84 -12.12
C ASN A 129 -11.96 18.09 -13.45
N ALA A 130 -11.20 17.12 -13.96
CA ALA A 130 -10.55 17.22 -15.26
C ALA A 130 -10.67 15.95 -16.11
N TYR A 131 -10.74 16.12 -17.44
CA TYR A 131 -11.00 15.02 -18.36
C TYR A 131 -9.84 14.05 -18.54
N TRP A 132 -8.61 14.50 -18.29
CA TRP A 132 -7.42 13.67 -18.36
C TRP A 132 -7.50 12.48 -17.40
N VAL A 133 -8.14 12.63 -16.24
CA VAL A 133 -8.29 11.55 -15.24
C VAL A 133 -9.10 10.40 -15.82
N TYR A 134 -10.28 10.70 -16.39
CA TYR A 134 -11.12 9.70 -17.04
C TYR A 134 -10.41 8.99 -18.19
N MET A 135 -9.54 9.68 -18.93
CA MET A 135 -8.80 9.06 -20.04
C MET A 135 -7.72 8.09 -19.54
N ILE A 136 -7.03 8.42 -18.44
CA ILE A 136 -6.10 7.49 -17.81
C ILE A 136 -6.83 6.29 -17.23
N GLU A 137 -7.94 6.48 -16.50
CA GLU A 137 -8.74 5.36 -15.98
C GLU A 137 -9.19 4.42 -17.08
N LYS A 138 -9.69 4.97 -18.19
CA LYS A 138 -10.13 4.19 -19.35
C LYS A 138 -8.99 3.38 -19.96
N ALA A 139 -7.82 4.01 -20.12
CA ALA A 139 -6.64 3.34 -20.62
C ALA A 139 -6.13 2.24 -19.67
N PHE A 140 -6.14 2.51 -18.37
CA PHE A 140 -5.75 1.57 -17.32
C PHE A 140 -6.68 0.36 -17.28
N ALA A 141 -8.00 0.60 -17.31
CA ALA A 141 -9.01 -0.45 -17.39
C ALA A 141 -8.79 -1.33 -18.62
N TRP A 142 -8.49 -0.74 -19.78
CA TRP A 142 -8.21 -1.49 -21.01
C TRP A 142 -6.99 -2.41 -20.87
N VAL A 143 -5.90 -1.96 -20.23
CA VAL A 143 -4.72 -2.80 -19.99
C VAL A 143 -5.09 -4.04 -19.17
N ARG A 144 -5.85 -3.87 -18.08
CA ARG A 144 -6.31 -4.99 -17.24
C ARG A 144 -7.29 -5.91 -17.96
N ILE A 145 -8.27 -5.36 -18.69
CA ILE A 145 -9.22 -6.14 -19.51
C ILE A 145 -8.49 -6.96 -20.58
N SER A 146 -7.54 -6.33 -21.28
CA SER A 146 -6.76 -7.00 -22.33
C SER A 146 -5.91 -8.13 -21.75
N LYS A 147 -5.34 -7.93 -20.55
CA LYS A 147 -4.56 -8.94 -19.84
C LYS A 147 -5.44 -10.11 -19.40
N ALA A 148 -6.59 -9.84 -18.78
CA ALA A 148 -7.56 -10.85 -18.39
C ALA A 148 -8.01 -11.68 -19.61
N LYS A 149 -8.34 -11.02 -20.72
CA LYS A 149 -8.74 -11.68 -21.98
C LYS A 149 -7.67 -12.64 -22.52
N ARG A 150 -6.39 -12.27 -22.46
CA ARG A 150 -5.28 -13.16 -22.87
C ARG A 150 -5.16 -14.40 -21.98
N ASN A 151 -5.59 -14.29 -20.73
CA ASN A 151 -5.61 -15.39 -19.76
C ASN A 151 -6.92 -16.21 -19.83
N GLY A 152 -7.82 -15.91 -20.76
CA GLY A 152 -9.13 -16.58 -20.86
C GLY A 152 -10.15 -16.11 -19.83
N GLU A 153 -9.87 -15.01 -19.14
CA GLU A 153 -10.75 -14.40 -18.14
C GLU A 153 -11.61 -13.29 -18.76
N THR A 154 -12.77 -13.01 -18.15
CA THR A 154 -13.61 -11.88 -18.54
C THR A 154 -13.65 -10.86 -17.42
N LEU A 155 -13.28 -9.62 -17.75
CA LEU A 155 -13.27 -8.49 -16.83
C LEU A 155 -14.08 -7.36 -17.45
N ASP A 156 -15.06 -6.85 -16.71
CA ASP A 156 -15.79 -5.63 -17.11
C ASP A 156 -15.04 -4.37 -16.67
N TYR A 157 -15.43 -3.22 -17.20
CA TYR A 157 -14.78 -1.93 -16.92
C TYR A 157 -14.67 -1.63 -15.42
N ARG A 158 -15.72 -1.89 -14.65
CA ARG A 158 -15.72 -1.60 -13.21
C ARG A 158 -14.78 -2.53 -12.47
N LYS A 159 -14.87 -3.84 -12.73
CA LYS A 159 -13.96 -4.82 -12.13
C LYS A 159 -12.51 -4.62 -12.53
N ALA A 160 -12.26 -4.03 -13.70
CA ALA A 160 -10.93 -3.64 -14.13
C ALA A 160 -10.36 -2.43 -13.36
N LEU A 161 -11.21 -1.64 -12.73
CA LEU A 161 -10.81 -0.52 -11.87
C LEU A 161 -10.99 -0.83 -10.37
N ASP A 162 -11.76 -1.85 -10.02
CA ASP A 162 -12.04 -2.22 -8.64
C ASP A 162 -10.94 -3.14 -8.09
N GLY A 163 -10.33 -2.70 -7.00
CA GLY A 163 -9.22 -3.40 -6.36
C GLY A 163 -7.93 -3.35 -7.18
N GLY A 164 -6.82 -3.29 -6.47
CA GLY A 164 -5.49 -3.17 -7.07
C GLY A 164 -4.50 -2.66 -6.04
N GLU A 165 -3.29 -2.35 -6.50
CA GLU A 165 -2.21 -1.84 -5.67
C GLU A 165 -1.52 -0.69 -6.40
N ALA A 166 -1.08 0.35 -5.67
CA ALA A 166 -0.39 1.48 -6.29
C ALA A 166 0.86 1.07 -7.07
N THR A 167 1.54 0.00 -6.66
CA THR A 167 2.68 -0.57 -7.41
C THR A 167 2.30 -0.95 -8.84
N GLU A 168 1.14 -1.58 -9.02
CA GLU A 168 0.65 -1.92 -10.36
C GLU A 168 0.39 -0.66 -11.16
N SER A 169 -0.23 0.35 -10.53
CA SER A 169 -0.47 1.65 -11.16
C SER A 169 0.81 2.34 -11.60
N PHE A 170 1.82 2.45 -10.73
CA PHE A 170 3.09 3.03 -11.10
C PHE A 170 3.78 2.25 -12.22
N ARG A 171 3.74 0.92 -12.20
CA ARG A 171 4.32 0.11 -13.28
C ARG A 171 3.64 0.38 -14.62
N ILE A 172 2.31 0.37 -14.66
CA ILE A 172 1.55 0.62 -15.91
C ILE A 172 1.72 2.06 -16.40
N LEU A 173 1.81 3.04 -15.49
CA LEU A 173 1.93 4.45 -15.84
C LEU A 173 3.37 4.86 -16.20
N LEU A 174 4.39 4.27 -15.56
CA LEU A 174 5.78 4.73 -15.62
C LEU A 174 6.80 3.67 -16.11
N GLY A 175 6.39 2.41 -16.26
CA GLY A 175 7.21 1.34 -16.85
C GLY A 175 8.39 0.87 -15.98
N ASP A 176 8.17 0.66 -14.67
CA ASP A 176 9.14 0.17 -13.67
C ASP A 176 10.38 1.05 -13.40
N LYS A 177 10.49 2.22 -14.04
CA LYS A 177 11.72 3.05 -13.95
C LYS A 177 11.83 3.94 -12.72
N SER A 178 10.78 4.08 -11.90
CA SER A 178 10.69 5.27 -11.03
C SER A 178 9.98 5.10 -9.67
N ALA A 179 9.44 3.93 -9.34
CA ALA A 179 8.67 3.79 -8.11
C ALA A 179 9.40 2.93 -7.07
N SER A 180 10.11 3.58 -6.15
CA SER A 180 10.39 2.97 -4.85
C SER A 180 9.08 2.96 -4.06
N VAL A 181 8.23 1.96 -4.31
CA VAL A 181 6.97 1.82 -3.58
C VAL A 181 7.28 1.32 -2.19
N LEU A 182 7.29 2.23 -1.22
CA LEU A 182 7.37 1.88 0.17
C LEU A 182 5.97 1.51 0.66
N ARG A 183 5.70 0.21 0.76
CA ARG A 183 4.44 -0.28 1.34
C ARG A 183 4.51 -0.21 2.85
N ILE A 184 3.72 0.68 3.43
CA ILE A 184 3.48 0.73 4.88
C ILE A 184 2.46 -0.36 5.19
N TYR A 185 2.92 -1.58 5.46
CA TYR A 185 2.05 -2.57 6.07
C TYR A 185 1.92 -2.23 7.56
N SER A 186 0.68 -2.00 8.01
CA SER A 186 0.42 -2.13 9.45
C SER A 186 0.71 -3.59 9.79
N SER A 187 1.61 -3.85 10.74
CA SER A 187 2.18 -5.16 11.09
C SER A 187 1.19 -6.16 11.70
N THR A 188 0.01 -6.31 11.10
CA THR A 188 -1.04 -7.26 11.51
C THR A 188 -0.72 -8.71 11.14
N VAL A 189 0.44 -8.99 10.53
CA VAL A 189 0.72 -10.34 10.03
C VAL A 189 1.56 -11.09 11.06
N ASN A 190 0.86 -11.94 11.82
CA ASN A 190 1.37 -12.90 12.78
C ASN A 190 2.38 -13.92 12.20
N ASP A 191 2.72 -13.84 10.91
CA ASP A 191 3.47 -14.85 10.15
C ASP A 191 4.72 -14.30 9.43
N ASP A 192 5.06 -13.00 9.56
CA ASP A 192 6.37 -12.53 9.10
C ASP A 192 7.45 -13.00 10.09
N ILE A 193 8.42 -13.79 9.60
CA ILE A 193 9.52 -14.33 10.40
C ILE A 193 10.34 -13.23 11.08
N ASP A 194 10.33 -12.02 10.51
CA ASP A 194 11.02 -10.86 11.05
C ASP A 194 10.15 -9.98 11.97
N SER A 195 8.88 -10.35 12.18
CA SER A 195 8.02 -9.65 13.13
C SER A 195 8.50 -9.84 14.57
N PRO A 196 8.54 -8.77 15.38
CA PRO A 196 8.79 -8.87 16.82
C PRO A 196 7.85 -9.82 17.55
N TYR A 197 6.58 -9.90 17.10
CA TYR A 197 5.63 -10.86 17.63
C TYR A 197 6.04 -12.30 17.32
N TYR A 198 6.40 -12.58 16.07
CA TYR A 198 6.80 -13.92 15.66
C TYR A 198 8.07 -14.36 16.40
N THR A 199 9.05 -13.46 16.51
CA THR A 199 10.28 -13.69 17.29
C THR A 199 9.95 -14.02 18.76
N LEU A 200 9.08 -13.23 19.40
CA LEU A 200 8.68 -13.49 20.79
C LEU A 200 7.90 -14.82 20.92
N LYS A 201 6.94 -15.06 20.03
CA LYS A 201 6.12 -16.29 20.00
C LYS A 201 6.99 -17.54 19.84
N GLU A 202 7.88 -17.57 18.85
CA GLU A 202 8.77 -18.72 18.63
C GLU A 202 9.81 -18.88 19.74
N SER A 203 10.27 -17.78 20.36
CA SER A 203 11.13 -17.87 21.56
C SER A 203 10.43 -18.58 22.72
N LEU A 204 9.11 -18.35 22.89
CA LEU A 204 8.30 -19.01 23.92
C LEU A 204 7.98 -20.47 23.59
N ARG A 205 8.05 -20.84 22.30
CA ARG A 205 7.91 -22.24 21.85
C ARG A 205 9.22 -23.01 21.93
N THR A 206 10.35 -22.30 21.97
CA THR A 206 11.68 -22.91 21.99
C THR A 206 11.89 -23.65 23.30
N THR A 207 12.35 -24.90 23.21
CA THR A 207 12.63 -25.75 24.36
C THR A 207 14.13 -25.75 24.68
N LEU A 208 14.48 -26.04 25.93
CA LEU A 208 15.87 -26.21 26.34
C LEU A 208 16.58 -27.29 25.51
N SER A 209 15.88 -28.39 25.18
CA SER A 209 16.44 -29.46 24.34
C SER A 209 16.70 -29.04 22.89
N GLN A 210 15.90 -28.13 22.33
CA GLN A 210 16.15 -27.55 21.00
C GLN A 210 17.38 -26.63 21.01
N TYR A 211 17.52 -25.81 22.05
CA TYR A 211 18.69 -24.94 22.24
C TYR A 211 19.98 -25.76 22.44
N GLU A 212 19.91 -26.80 23.26
CA GLU A 212 21.04 -27.70 23.53
C GLU A 212 21.24 -28.76 22.44
N SER A 213 20.38 -28.82 21.41
CA SER A 213 20.38 -29.86 20.38
C SER A 213 21.74 -30.01 19.70
N LYS A 214 22.15 -31.27 19.45
CA LYS A 214 23.33 -31.59 18.63
C LYS A 214 23.07 -31.38 17.13
N ASN A 215 21.79 -31.27 16.71
CA ASN A 215 21.45 -30.94 15.33
C ASN A 215 21.70 -29.43 15.09
N PRO A 216 22.62 -29.06 14.19
CA PRO A 216 23.02 -27.67 13.99
C PRO A 216 21.87 -26.79 13.48
N VAL A 217 20.94 -27.33 12.70
CA VAL A 217 19.78 -26.58 12.18
C VAL A 217 18.81 -26.25 13.31
N THR A 218 18.48 -27.22 14.15
CA THR A 218 17.60 -27.02 15.31
C THR A 218 18.17 -26.00 16.29
N ARG A 219 19.46 -26.12 16.60
CA ARG A 219 20.17 -25.17 17.48
C ARG A 219 20.23 -23.77 16.84
N SER A 220 20.54 -23.67 15.55
CA SER A 220 20.59 -22.38 14.84
C SER A 220 19.25 -21.65 14.90
N ASN A 221 18.15 -22.36 14.73
CA ASN A 221 16.81 -21.75 14.80
C ASN A 221 16.49 -21.27 16.22
N ALA A 222 16.82 -22.04 17.26
CA ALA A 222 16.64 -21.63 18.64
C ALA A 222 17.48 -20.39 19.00
N ASN A 223 18.75 -20.39 18.59
CA ASN A 223 19.66 -19.26 18.81
C ASN A 223 19.18 -18.00 18.10
N PHE A 224 18.67 -18.10 16.87
CA PHE A 224 18.20 -16.94 16.12
C PHE A 224 17.17 -16.09 16.88
N TYR A 225 16.19 -16.72 17.53
CA TYR A 225 15.17 -15.98 18.30
C TYR A 225 15.68 -15.51 19.66
N LEU A 226 16.41 -16.36 20.37
CA LEU A 226 16.93 -16.03 21.70
C LEU A 226 18.00 -14.94 21.65
N ASP A 227 18.88 -14.96 20.66
CA ASP A 227 19.92 -13.94 20.47
C ASP A 227 19.32 -12.58 20.15
N ARG A 228 18.15 -12.52 19.50
CA ARG A 228 17.42 -11.25 19.26
C ARG A 228 16.87 -10.65 20.57
N ILE A 229 16.51 -11.47 21.56
CA ILE A 229 15.96 -11.02 22.84
C ILE A 229 17.07 -10.76 23.86
N PHE A 230 18.00 -11.70 24.02
CA PHE A 230 18.99 -11.72 25.10
C PHE A 230 20.40 -11.30 24.66
N GLY A 231 20.67 -11.26 23.35
CA GLY A 231 22.01 -11.01 22.77
C GLY A 231 22.86 -12.28 22.63
N THR A 232 23.75 -12.29 21.65
CA THR A 232 24.54 -13.46 21.20
C THR A 232 25.50 -14.07 22.23
N ASN A 233 25.71 -13.41 23.38
CA ASN A 233 26.64 -13.84 24.42
C ASN A 233 25.96 -14.10 25.78
N ASN A 234 24.63 -14.02 25.84
CA ASN A 234 23.91 -14.11 27.10
C ASN A 234 23.32 -15.50 27.36
N ILE A 235 24.18 -16.51 27.28
CA ILE A 235 23.81 -17.93 27.42
C ILE A 235 23.09 -18.18 28.76
N LYS A 236 23.52 -17.49 29.83
CA LYS A 236 22.92 -17.62 31.17
C LYS A 236 21.45 -17.19 31.16
N ASP A 237 21.14 -16.00 30.64
CA ASP A 237 19.77 -15.50 30.62
C ASP A 237 18.88 -16.34 29.69
N CYS A 238 19.39 -16.74 28.52
CA CYS A 238 18.71 -17.68 27.63
C CYS A 238 18.35 -18.98 28.35
N THR A 239 19.32 -19.58 29.05
CA THR A 239 19.11 -20.85 29.78
C THR A 239 18.10 -20.68 30.91
N ASN A 240 18.18 -19.59 31.67
CA ASN A 240 17.24 -19.29 32.76
C ASN A 240 15.82 -19.10 32.24
N PHE A 241 15.66 -18.38 31.13
CA PHE A 241 14.39 -18.20 30.46
C PHE A 241 13.80 -19.53 29.96
N LEU A 242 14.60 -20.34 29.25
CA LEU A 242 14.17 -21.64 28.73
C LEU A 242 13.75 -22.61 29.84
N LYS A 243 14.50 -22.66 30.95
CA LYS A 243 14.16 -23.47 32.13
C LYS A 243 12.83 -23.03 32.76
N TYR A 244 12.58 -21.73 32.80
CA TYR A 244 11.33 -21.18 33.33
C TYR A 244 10.14 -21.59 32.45
N ILE A 245 10.24 -21.39 31.14
CA ILE A 245 9.12 -21.67 30.23
C ILE A 245 8.86 -23.17 30.05
N ALA A 246 9.88 -24.03 30.15
CA ALA A 246 9.77 -25.48 29.97
C ALA A 246 8.79 -26.16 30.95
N ASN A 247 8.58 -25.56 32.12
CA ASN A 247 7.66 -26.08 33.15
C ASN A 247 6.29 -25.38 33.15
N SER A 248 5.98 -24.61 32.10
CA SER A 248 4.85 -23.69 32.10
C SER A 248 3.96 -23.87 30.86
N ARG A 249 2.69 -23.47 30.98
CA ARG A 249 1.77 -23.34 29.82
C ARG A 249 1.87 -21.96 29.16
N ILE A 250 2.98 -21.26 29.34
CA ILE A 250 3.13 -19.84 28.95
C ILE A 250 2.96 -19.64 27.44
N HIS A 251 3.40 -20.58 26.60
CA HIS A 251 3.18 -20.49 25.16
C HIS A 251 1.67 -20.50 24.81
N ASP A 252 0.91 -21.43 25.38
CA ASP A 252 -0.54 -21.50 25.17
C ASP A 252 -1.24 -20.26 25.71
N ASP A 253 -0.80 -19.77 26.88
CA ASP A 253 -1.28 -18.53 27.47
C ASP A 253 -0.98 -17.34 26.58
N PHE A 254 0.21 -17.24 25.98
CA PHE A 254 0.59 -16.15 25.06
C PHE A 254 -0.29 -16.16 23.82
N VAL A 255 -0.42 -17.32 23.16
CA VAL A 255 -1.26 -17.48 21.98
C VAL A 255 -2.72 -17.15 22.30
N THR A 256 -3.20 -17.55 23.48
CA THR A 256 -4.57 -17.28 23.93
C THR A 256 -4.75 -15.80 24.25
N TYR A 257 -3.82 -15.20 24.99
CA TYR A 257 -3.87 -13.81 25.44
C TYR A 257 -3.88 -12.82 24.27
N PHE A 258 -3.15 -13.14 23.21
CA PHE A 258 -3.09 -12.33 22.00
C PHE A 258 -3.96 -12.85 20.85
N LYS A 259 -4.79 -13.87 21.10
CA LYS A 259 -5.72 -14.40 20.09
C LYS A 259 -6.69 -13.31 19.65
N GLY A 260 -6.73 -13.05 18.35
CA GLY A 260 -7.63 -12.03 17.77
C GLY A 260 -7.16 -10.59 17.96
N SER A 261 -6.03 -10.36 18.65
CA SER A 261 -5.41 -9.03 18.68
C SER A 261 -4.80 -8.75 17.31
N SER A 262 -5.38 -7.80 16.57
CA SER A 262 -4.83 -7.38 15.28
C SER A 262 -3.55 -6.55 15.44
N PHE A 263 -3.33 -5.94 16.62
CA PHE A 263 -2.16 -5.13 16.92
C PHE A 263 -1.68 -5.34 18.35
N LEU A 264 -0.39 -5.62 18.51
CA LEU A 264 0.24 -5.72 19.83
C LEU A 264 0.94 -4.44 20.20
N ARG A 265 0.54 -3.85 21.33
CA ARG A 265 1.17 -2.66 21.86
C ARG A 265 2.18 -3.05 22.93
N ARG A 266 3.21 -2.23 23.07
CA ARG A 266 4.26 -2.32 24.09
C ARG A 266 3.67 -2.59 25.48
N ASP A 267 2.69 -1.79 25.89
CA ASP A 267 2.08 -1.91 27.23
C ASP A 267 1.37 -3.25 27.44
N ASP A 268 0.75 -3.79 26.39
CA ASP A 268 0.01 -5.05 26.46
C ASP A 268 0.99 -6.23 26.58
N VAL A 269 2.10 -6.18 25.84
CA VAL A 269 3.17 -7.17 25.92
C VAL A 269 3.93 -7.06 27.25
N LEU A 270 4.24 -5.85 27.72
CA LEU A 270 4.87 -5.66 29.02
C LEU A 270 4.00 -6.16 30.17
N ARG A 271 2.68 -5.92 30.11
CA ARG A 271 1.74 -6.45 31.09
C ARG A 271 1.75 -7.97 31.09
N PHE A 272 1.69 -8.59 29.91
CA PHE A 272 1.80 -10.05 29.79
C PHE A 272 3.11 -10.57 30.41
N VAL A 273 4.23 -9.92 30.11
CA VAL A 273 5.54 -10.30 30.67
C VAL A 273 5.55 -10.18 32.20
N ASN A 274 5.03 -9.09 32.76
CA ASN A 274 5.01 -8.93 34.22
C ASN A 274 4.07 -9.94 34.92
N ASP A 275 2.91 -10.21 34.32
CA ASP A 275 1.91 -11.09 34.91
C ASP A 275 2.31 -12.58 34.85
N ARG A 276 2.99 -12.99 33.77
CA ARG A 276 3.32 -14.41 33.51
C ARG A 276 4.74 -14.81 33.92
N PHE A 277 5.62 -13.84 34.17
CA PHE A 277 7.01 -14.08 34.54
C PHE A 277 7.41 -13.45 35.89
N PRO A 278 6.60 -13.55 36.97
CA PRO A 278 6.89 -12.87 38.24
C PRO A 278 8.19 -13.37 38.92
N ASN A 279 8.62 -14.60 38.60
CA ASN A 279 9.81 -15.23 39.20
C ASN A 279 10.96 -15.42 38.19
N LEU A 280 10.89 -14.75 37.03
CA LEU A 280 11.99 -14.79 36.07
C LEU A 280 13.22 -14.07 36.67
N ASP A 281 14.40 -14.64 36.41
CA ASP A 281 15.67 -14.06 36.85
C ASP A 281 15.78 -12.58 36.42
N LYS A 282 16.33 -11.72 37.29
CA LYS A 282 16.29 -10.26 37.09
C LYS A 282 16.97 -9.82 35.80
N SER A 283 18.09 -10.44 35.43
CA SER A 283 18.80 -10.13 34.18
C SER A 283 17.99 -10.57 32.95
N ALA A 284 17.42 -11.78 32.98
CA ALA A 284 16.55 -12.28 31.90
C ALA A 284 15.27 -11.43 31.75
N ALA A 285 14.64 -11.03 32.86
CA ALA A 285 13.47 -10.15 32.85
C ALA A 285 13.79 -8.76 32.29
N LEU A 286 14.96 -8.20 32.64
CA LEU A 286 15.44 -6.93 32.08
C LEU A 286 15.70 -7.02 30.58
N ALA A 287 16.34 -8.10 30.10
CA ALA A 287 16.58 -8.33 28.69
C ALA A 287 15.27 -8.44 27.89
N LEU A 288 14.32 -9.23 28.39
CA LEU A 288 13.00 -9.37 27.78
C LEU A 288 12.23 -8.04 27.74
N THR A 289 12.24 -7.28 28.84
CA THR A 289 11.62 -5.95 28.91
C THR A 289 12.25 -4.98 27.91
N THR A 290 13.59 -4.98 27.81
CA THR A 290 14.34 -4.14 26.86
C THR A 290 13.98 -4.49 25.42
N TYR A 291 13.89 -5.79 25.11
CA TYR A 291 13.44 -6.26 23.80
C TYR A 291 12.03 -5.76 23.47
N VAL A 292 11.08 -5.89 24.40
CA VAL A 292 9.69 -5.45 24.20
C VAL A 292 9.62 -3.94 23.98
N GLN A 293 10.31 -3.16 24.81
CA GLN A 293 10.36 -1.71 24.67
C GLN A 293 10.95 -1.26 23.33
N LYS A 294 11.96 -1.97 22.83
CA LYS A 294 12.63 -1.63 21.56
C LYS A 294 11.78 -2.00 20.34
N ASN A 295 11.08 -3.13 20.37
CA ASN A 295 10.49 -3.73 19.17
C ASN A 295 8.95 -3.59 19.09
N PHE A 296 8.28 -3.12 20.14
CA PHE A 296 6.83 -2.90 20.12
C PHE A 296 6.50 -1.41 20.27
N SER A 297 5.54 -0.95 19.48
CA SER A 297 5.04 0.42 19.50
C SER A 297 4.13 0.65 20.72
N GLY A 298 4.15 1.85 21.29
CA GLY A 298 3.20 2.26 22.30
C GLY A 298 1.82 2.57 21.73
N LYS A 299 0.95 3.14 22.58
CA LYS A 299 -0.36 3.64 22.12
C LYS A 299 -0.16 4.85 21.18
N ARG A 300 -1.11 5.05 20.27
CA ARG A 300 -1.15 6.25 19.40
C ARG A 300 -1.02 7.51 20.26
N GLY A 301 -0.12 8.41 19.88
CA GLY A 301 0.08 9.70 20.55
C GLY A 301 1.01 9.66 21.76
N THR A 302 1.62 8.52 22.10
CA THR A 302 2.59 8.46 23.22
C THR A 302 4.03 8.77 22.81
N GLY A 303 4.33 8.85 21.51
CA GLY A 303 5.71 9.03 21.02
C GLY A 303 6.62 7.84 21.23
N LEU A 304 6.06 6.67 21.59
CA LEU A 304 6.81 5.44 21.81
C LEU A 304 6.79 4.59 20.55
N TYR A 305 7.84 4.69 19.76
CA TYR A 305 7.97 3.96 18.49
C TYR A 305 8.80 2.69 18.69
N SER A 306 8.51 1.65 17.90
CA SER A 306 9.43 0.52 17.73
C SER A 306 10.59 0.92 16.82
N CYS A 307 11.69 0.16 16.82
CA CYS A 307 12.77 0.36 15.85
C CYS A 307 12.28 0.26 14.39
N GLN A 308 11.30 -0.62 14.12
CA GLN A 308 10.70 -0.76 12.80
C GLN A 308 9.90 0.49 12.41
N ASP A 309 9.13 1.08 13.33
CA ASP A 309 8.40 2.33 13.07
C ASP A 309 9.36 3.49 12.76
N GLU A 310 10.45 3.61 13.53
CA GLU A 310 11.45 4.65 13.30
C GLU A 310 12.16 4.47 11.96
N LEU A 311 12.58 3.24 11.65
CA LEU A 311 13.20 2.92 10.37
C LEU A 311 12.26 3.24 9.22
N LEU A 312 10.99 2.82 9.32
CA LEU A 312 9.98 3.07 8.30
C LEU A 312 9.73 4.57 8.11
N PHE A 313 9.61 5.32 9.19
CA PHE A 313 9.46 6.77 9.13
C PHE A 313 10.64 7.45 8.42
N THR A 314 11.88 7.06 8.77
CA THR A 314 13.09 7.56 8.11
C THR A 314 13.13 7.18 6.63
N GLN A 315 12.70 5.97 6.27
CA GLN A 315 12.61 5.54 4.87
C GLN A 315 11.59 6.37 4.07
N ILE A 316 10.40 6.62 4.63
CA ILE A 316 9.38 7.49 4.01
C ILE A 316 9.95 8.89 3.81
N GLN A 317 10.55 9.47 4.85
CA GLN A 317 11.12 10.81 4.78
C GLN A 317 12.22 10.91 3.71
N ALA A 318 13.14 9.93 3.66
CA ALA A 318 14.19 9.88 2.66
C ALA A 318 13.63 9.70 1.23
N ALA A 319 12.58 8.90 1.07
CA ALA A 319 11.91 8.71 -0.23
C ALA A 319 11.26 10.02 -0.71
N LEU A 320 10.53 10.72 0.16
CA LEU A 320 9.90 12.00 -0.16
C LEU A 320 10.95 13.08 -0.49
N GLN A 321 12.06 13.15 0.25
CA GLN A 321 13.18 14.07 -0.04
C GLN A 321 13.80 13.82 -1.41
N LYS A 322 13.86 12.55 -1.84
CA LYS A 322 14.32 12.14 -3.18
C LYS A 322 13.26 12.32 -4.26
N LYS A 323 12.11 12.92 -3.94
CA LYS A 323 10.95 13.03 -4.84
C LYS A 323 10.50 11.67 -5.39
N ALA A 324 10.62 10.61 -4.59
CA ALA A 324 10.08 9.29 -4.96
C ALA A 324 8.57 9.25 -4.71
N PHE A 325 7.85 8.47 -5.52
CA PHE A 325 6.43 8.26 -5.33
C PHE A 325 6.18 7.34 -4.13
N VAL A 326 5.43 7.82 -3.14
CA VAL A 326 5.10 7.06 -1.93
C VAL A 326 3.58 7.00 -1.78
N THR A 327 3.08 5.80 -1.48
CA THR A 327 1.67 5.55 -1.14
C THR A 327 1.61 4.68 0.12
N ALA A 328 0.46 4.67 0.77
CA ALA A 328 0.22 3.84 1.93
C ALA A 328 -1.11 3.09 1.75
N SER A 329 -1.16 1.83 2.15
CA SER A 329 -2.37 1.03 2.06
C SER A 329 -2.86 0.61 3.44
N THR A 330 -4.15 0.36 3.55
CA THR A 330 -4.77 -0.13 4.79
C THR A 330 -5.21 -1.58 4.61
N HIS A 331 -5.04 -2.36 5.68
CA HIS A 331 -5.44 -3.77 5.67
C HIS A 331 -6.97 -3.93 5.69
N SER A 332 -7.44 -5.12 5.31
CA SER A 332 -8.86 -5.50 5.27
C SER A 332 -9.59 -5.53 6.62
N SER A 333 -8.85 -5.39 7.72
CA SER A 333 -9.36 -5.38 9.09
C SER A 333 -9.38 -3.99 9.72
N MET A 334 -8.85 -2.96 9.05
CA MET A 334 -8.86 -1.60 9.56
C MET A 334 -10.30 -1.07 9.58
N GLY A 335 -10.82 -0.66 10.74
CA GLY A 335 -12.15 0.00 10.83
C GLY A 335 -13.34 -0.90 11.15
N ARG A 336 -13.16 -2.23 11.21
CA ARG A 336 -14.29 -3.17 11.42
C ARG A 336 -14.76 -3.31 12.86
N GLU A 337 -13.87 -3.21 13.84
CA GLU A 337 -14.19 -3.64 15.20
C GLU A 337 -14.82 -2.56 16.08
N ASP A 338 -14.64 -1.28 15.74
CA ASP A 338 -15.36 -0.18 16.39
C ASP A 338 -15.16 1.11 15.56
N PRO A 339 -16.22 1.69 14.94
CA PRO A 339 -16.12 2.96 14.22
C PRO A 339 -15.76 4.13 15.17
N ASN A 340 -15.92 3.96 16.49
CA ASN A 340 -15.45 4.92 17.50
C ASN A 340 -14.01 4.69 17.93
N SER A 341 -13.34 3.63 17.45
CA SER A 341 -11.95 3.39 17.82
C SER A 341 -11.09 4.56 17.35
N SER A 342 -10.30 5.10 18.28
CA SER A 342 -9.36 6.18 17.98
C SER A 342 -8.25 5.76 17.00
N THR A 343 -8.15 4.47 16.66
CA THR A 343 -7.14 3.91 15.75
C THR A 343 -7.51 4.05 14.29
N THR A 344 -8.79 4.23 13.94
CA THR A 344 -9.26 4.17 12.54
C THR A 344 -9.89 5.48 12.05
N ARG A 345 -10.10 6.46 12.93
CA ARG A 345 -10.68 7.76 12.53
C ARG A 345 -9.92 8.39 11.36
N GLY A 346 -10.60 8.51 10.23
CA GLY A 346 -10.09 9.09 8.99
C GLY A 346 -9.46 8.10 7.99
N LEU A 347 -9.40 6.80 8.33
CA LEU A 347 -8.92 5.75 7.43
C LEU A 347 -10.04 4.77 7.08
N ALA A 348 -10.32 4.62 5.79
CA ALA A 348 -11.12 3.54 5.20
C ALA A 348 -10.35 2.22 5.11
N GLU A 349 -11.07 1.09 5.12
CA GLU A 349 -10.54 -0.26 4.95
C GLU A 349 -10.16 -0.54 3.48
N LYS A 350 -9.14 -1.39 3.25
CA LYS A 350 -8.69 -1.77 1.89
C LYS A 350 -8.48 -0.59 0.95
N HIS A 351 -7.99 0.51 1.52
CA HIS A 351 -7.87 1.79 0.83
C HIS A 351 -6.41 2.18 0.66
N GLU A 352 -6.10 2.78 -0.49
CA GLU A 352 -4.80 3.36 -0.78
C GLU A 352 -4.84 4.88 -0.59
N TYR A 353 -3.78 5.43 -0.02
CA TYR A 353 -3.59 6.86 0.20
C TYR A 353 -2.30 7.31 -0.47
N GLN A 354 -2.32 8.55 -0.97
CA GLN A 354 -1.09 9.25 -1.27
C GLN A 354 -0.37 9.62 0.04
N VAL A 355 0.94 9.37 0.11
CA VAL A 355 1.81 9.91 1.15
C VAL A 355 2.53 11.13 0.58
N PHE A 356 2.27 12.32 1.13
CA PHE A 356 2.81 13.57 0.58
C PHE A 356 3.74 14.33 1.53
N GLY A 357 3.90 13.86 2.75
CA GLY A 357 4.73 14.55 3.74
C GLY A 357 4.99 13.71 4.98
N THR A 358 6.02 14.11 5.71
CA THR A 358 6.25 13.69 7.10
C THR A 358 6.49 14.92 7.96
N CYS A 359 6.16 14.82 9.24
CA CYS A 359 6.37 15.88 10.22
C CYS A 359 6.82 15.26 11.55
N ILE A 360 7.72 15.94 12.25
CA ILE A 360 8.04 15.67 13.65
C ILE A 360 7.58 16.89 14.43
N ASP A 361 6.75 16.68 15.44
CA ASP A 361 6.35 17.74 16.36
C ASP A 361 7.47 17.96 17.38
N ASP A 362 8.06 19.16 17.38
CA ASP A 362 9.24 19.46 18.21
C ASP A 362 8.96 19.38 19.72
N THR A 363 7.72 19.57 20.15
CA THR A 363 7.35 19.58 21.57
C THR A 363 7.13 18.17 22.09
N THR A 364 6.41 17.37 21.32
CA THR A 364 5.95 16.02 21.72
C THR A 364 6.81 14.91 21.15
N GLN A 365 7.71 15.23 20.21
CA GLN A 365 8.50 14.28 19.42
C GLN A 365 7.62 13.26 18.67
N LEU A 366 6.35 13.62 18.44
CA LEU A 366 5.42 12.81 17.66
C LEU A 366 5.79 12.87 16.19
N ARG A 367 5.76 11.71 15.53
CA ARG A 367 6.09 11.53 14.13
C ARG A 367 4.80 11.28 13.36
N PHE A 368 4.56 12.10 12.35
CA PHE A 368 3.34 12.06 11.54
C PHE A 368 3.69 11.76 10.09
N VAL A 369 2.93 10.84 9.50
CA VAL A 369 2.89 10.62 8.05
C VAL A 369 1.63 11.30 7.53
N MET A 370 1.77 12.21 6.58
CA MET A 370 0.65 12.97 6.01
C MET A 370 0.06 12.18 4.85
N LEU A 371 -1.21 11.79 5.01
CA LEU A 371 -1.96 10.99 4.05
C LEU A 371 -3.03 11.83 3.36
N ARG A 372 -3.27 11.57 2.08
CA ARG A 372 -4.39 12.13 1.33
C ARG A 372 -5.24 10.99 0.77
N ASN A 373 -6.54 11.06 1.07
CA ASN A 373 -7.55 10.24 0.42
C ASN A 373 -7.78 10.80 -1.00
N PRO A 374 -7.59 10.01 -2.06
CA PRO A 374 -7.70 10.49 -3.45
C PRO A 374 -9.12 10.83 -3.91
#